data_AF-A0A1F9NKU9-F1
#
_entry.id   AF-A0A1F9NKU9-F1
#
_cell.length_a   1.000
_cell.length_b   1.000
_cell.length_c   1.000
_cell.angle_alpha   90.00
_cell.angle_beta   90.00
_cell.angle_gamma   90.00
#
_symmetry.space_group_name_H-M   'P 1'
#
loop_
_entity.id
_entity.type
_entity.pdbx_description
1 polymer ?
#
loop_
_entity_poly.entity_id
_entity_poly.type
_entity_poly.pdbx_seq_one_letter_code
_entity_poly.pdbx_strand_id
1 'polypeptide(L)'
;MPTDSEGRRRIVYCVGEERALRDVLPESEVAPLLAAASRAGLRGVRVVDPGGKDLWGSGDDVPPTAERDPRRHILLEGEPAGGVVLPAGAGRGETQDALLALLADTLTAMAHNNLKRMLTTETHTEVVNRSYEELMETNRSLSASEQRYRELAGTLEIKVRERTEELSRAMARLVQQEKLASVGQLAAGVAHEINNPLAFVTSNLQTLKKYTDRFLDIIARYQRVFEGGGVAQQDRDDLRKHRESLRLDAISADAGDLLRQTLEGTERVRKIVADLKGFSHVDEDGEAPADLNREIDRTLSVMTHEIPAGAAIVREFTPLPVIPCRPGAF
;
A
#
# COMPACT_ATOMS: atom_id res chain seq x y z
N MET A 1 -3.90 26.45 54.22
CA MET A 1 -4.57 26.19 52.93
C MET A 1 -3.63 25.30 52.12
N PRO A 2 -3.98 24.04 51.81
CA PRO A 2 -3.07 23.15 51.10
C PRO A 2 -3.07 23.46 49.60
N THR A 3 -1.87 23.55 49.02
CA THR A 3 -1.57 23.75 47.60
C THR A 3 -1.14 22.43 46.96
N ASP A 4 -1.41 22.23 45.67
CA ASP A 4 -0.85 21.08 44.94
C ASP A 4 0.64 21.29 44.57
N SER A 5 1.27 20.23 44.07
CA SER A 5 2.69 20.18 43.69
C SER A 5 3.09 21.12 42.53
N GLU A 6 2.14 21.79 41.86
CA GLU A 6 2.41 22.76 40.79
C GLU A 6 2.10 24.22 41.20
N GLY A 7 1.78 24.48 42.47
CA GLY A 7 1.57 25.85 42.97
C GLY A 7 0.31 26.54 42.44
N ARG A 8 -0.60 25.81 41.80
CA ARG A 8 -1.88 26.33 41.35
C ARG A 8 -2.85 26.38 42.53
N ARG A 9 -3.47 27.54 42.75
CA ARG A 9 -4.59 27.66 43.70
C ARG A 9 -5.77 26.89 43.13
N ARG A 10 -5.91 25.62 43.51
CA ARG A 10 -7.10 24.84 43.25
C ARG A 10 -8.21 25.44 44.11
N ILE A 11 -9.15 26.15 43.49
CA ILE A 11 -10.35 26.53 44.21
C ILE A 11 -11.21 25.27 44.29
N VAL A 12 -11.16 24.62 45.45
CA VAL A 12 -11.98 23.46 45.75
C VAL A 12 -13.35 24.01 46.14
N TYR A 13 -14.30 23.94 45.22
CA TYR A 13 -15.70 24.20 45.51
C TYR A 13 -16.35 22.84 45.78
N CYS A 14 -16.53 22.50 47.06
CA CYS A 14 -17.19 21.27 47.48
C CYS A 14 -18.70 21.40 47.28
N VAL A 15 -19.26 20.66 46.33
CA VAL A 15 -20.70 20.44 46.24
C VAL A 15 -21.12 19.53 47.39
N GLY A 16 -21.94 20.02 48.32
CA GLY A 16 -22.49 19.25 49.45
C GLY A 16 -22.09 19.74 50.85
N GLU A 17 -21.33 20.83 50.99
CA GLU A 17 -21.22 21.51 52.29
C GLU A 17 -22.42 22.43 52.50
N GLU A 18 -23.05 22.37 53.67
CA GLU A 18 -24.10 23.32 54.08
C GLU A 18 -23.58 24.75 53.91
N ARG A 19 -24.16 25.52 52.98
CA ARG A 19 -23.76 26.92 52.79
C ARG A 19 -24.38 27.76 53.88
N ALA A 20 -23.53 28.47 54.63
CA ALA A 20 -24.03 29.38 55.63
C ALA A 20 -24.72 30.56 54.93
N LEU A 21 -25.71 31.15 55.61
CA LEU A 21 -26.49 32.27 55.07
C LEU A 21 -25.61 33.45 54.61
N ARG A 22 -24.44 33.64 55.24
CA ARG A 22 -23.42 34.64 54.91
C ARG A 22 -22.74 34.44 53.54
N ASP A 23 -22.66 33.20 53.07
CA ASP A 23 -21.99 32.87 51.81
C ASP A 23 -22.93 33.08 50.61
N VAL A 24 -24.24 33.07 50.88
CA VAL A 24 -25.31 33.20 49.88
C VAL A 24 -25.86 34.63 49.83
N LEU A 25 -25.91 35.33 50.97
CA LEU A 25 -26.35 36.72 51.06
C LEU A 25 -25.16 37.63 51.43
N PRO A 26 -24.57 38.35 50.46
CA PRO A 26 -23.49 39.28 50.77
C PRO A 26 -24.02 40.49 51.54
N GLU A 27 -23.19 41.05 52.42
CA GLU A 27 -23.56 42.21 53.25
C GLU A 27 -24.02 43.42 52.41
N SER A 28 -23.44 43.61 51.23
CA SER A 28 -23.84 44.67 50.28
C SER A 28 -25.30 44.59 49.84
N GLU A 29 -25.90 43.41 49.88
CA GLU A 29 -27.30 43.16 49.51
C GLU A 29 -28.23 43.22 50.74
N VAL A 30 -27.74 42.79 51.91
CA VAL A 30 -28.53 42.75 53.16
C VAL A 30 -28.58 44.11 53.86
N ALA A 31 -27.47 44.84 53.91
CA ALA A 31 -27.38 46.11 54.63
C ALA A 31 -28.38 47.19 54.14
N PRO A 32 -28.63 47.37 52.83
CA PRO A 32 -29.65 48.31 52.35
C PRO A 32 -31.07 47.95 52.79
N LEU A 33 -31.39 46.65 52.83
CA LEU A 33 -32.70 46.15 53.27
C LEU A 33 -32.92 46.38 54.76
N LEU A 34 -31.91 46.11 55.58
CA LEU A 34 -31.99 46.38 57.02
C LEU A 34 -32.08 47.87 57.32
N ALA A 35 -31.36 48.71 56.57
CA ALA A 35 -31.47 50.16 56.69
C ALA A 35 -32.86 50.66 56.27
N ALA A 36 -33.45 50.09 55.21
CA ALA A 36 -34.81 50.41 54.77
C ALA A 36 -35.87 49.97 55.78
N ALA A 37 -35.75 48.76 56.32
CA ALA A 37 -36.60 48.23 57.38
C ALA A 37 -36.55 49.09 58.65
N SER A 38 -35.35 49.52 59.05
CA SER A 38 -35.15 50.43 60.19
C SER A 38 -35.83 51.78 59.98
N ARG A 39 -35.72 52.39 58.79
CA ARG A 39 -36.46 53.62 58.43
C ARG A 39 -37.97 53.44 58.40
N ALA A 40 -38.44 52.26 58.00
CA ALA A 40 -39.86 51.91 57.92
C ALA A 40 -40.48 51.53 59.29
N GLY A 41 -39.69 51.46 60.36
CA GLY A 41 -40.18 51.29 61.72
C GLY A 41 -39.64 50.07 62.49
N LEU A 42 -38.85 49.19 61.86
CA LEU A 42 -38.21 48.04 62.51
C LEU A 42 -36.90 48.44 63.20
N ARG A 43 -37.00 49.13 64.34
CA ARG A 43 -35.83 49.53 65.12
C ARG A 43 -35.13 48.33 65.74
N GLY A 44 -33.82 48.20 65.54
CA GLY A 44 -33.02 47.14 66.14
C GLY A 44 -33.11 45.77 65.44
N VAL A 45 -33.62 45.72 64.20
CA VAL A 45 -33.73 44.47 63.44
C VAL A 45 -32.36 43.80 63.25
N ARG A 46 -32.31 42.50 63.55
CA ARG A 46 -31.12 41.66 63.37
C ARG A 46 -31.45 40.49 62.45
N VAL A 47 -30.50 40.10 61.63
CA VAL A 47 -30.49 38.81 60.94
C VAL A 47 -29.53 37.90 61.70
N VAL A 48 -30.02 36.76 62.14
CA VAL A 48 -29.28 35.77 62.90
C VAL A 48 -29.09 34.49 62.12
N ASP A 49 -28.03 33.74 62.44
CA ASP A 49 -27.80 32.39 61.93
C ASP A 49 -28.77 31.36 62.57
N PRO A 50 -28.71 30.07 62.20
CA PRO A 50 -29.58 29.04 62.79
C PRO A 50 -29.43 28.95 64.32
N GLY A 51 -28.20 29.13 64.82
CA GLY A 51 -27.84 29.12 66.25
C GLY A 51 -28.16 30.41 67.01
N GLY A 52 -28.72 31.43 66.35
CA GLY A 52 -29.13 32.70 66.98
C GLY A 52 -28.01 33.75 67.08
N LYS A 53 -26.84 33.52 66.46
CA LYS A 53 -25.75 34.49 66.43
C LYS A 53 -26.04 35.57 65.40
N ASP A 54 -25.77 36.83 65.77
CA ASP A 54 -25.94 37.98 64.87
C ASP A 54 -25.02 37.87 63.64
N LEU A 55 -25.63 37.90 62.45
CA LEU A 55 -24.97 37.99 61.15
C LEU A 55 -24.92 39.44 60.67
N TRP A 56 -26.06 40.12 60.70
CA TRP A 56 -26.21 41.52 60.28
C TRP A 56 -27.26 42.23 61.13
N GLY A 57 -27.25 43.56 61.19
CA GLY A 57 -28.28 44.30 61.92
C GLY A 57 -28.28 45.81 61.71
N SER A 58 -29.35 46.48 62.15
CA SER A 58 -29.48 47.94 62.08
C SER A 58 -29.81 48.56 63.45
N GLY A 59 -28.98 49.51 63.89
CA GLY A 59 -29.12 50.24 65.16
C GLY A 59 -28.09 49.84 66.22
N ASP A 60 -27.59 50.81 66.97
CA ASP A 60 -26.54 50.65 67.99
C ASP A 60 -27.14 50.22 69.35
N ASP A 61 -26.53 49.20 69.94
CA ASP A 61 -26.76 48.65 71.28
C ASP A 61 -28.13 48.03 71.61
N VAL A 62 -28.24 46.72 71.34
CA VAL A 62 -29.13 45.81 72.06
C VAL A 62 -28.24 44.71 72.68
N PRO A 63 -28.29 44.47 74.01
CA PRO A 63 -27.45 43.47 74.67
C PRO A 63 -27.74 42.02 74.21
N PRO A 64 -26.76 41.10 74.25
CA PRO A 64 -26.85 39.79 73.57
C PRO A 64 -27.80 38.73 74.14
N THR A 65 -28.66 39.02 75.13
CA THR A 65 -29.27 37.94 75.97
C THR A 65 -30.72 38.17 76.43
N ALA A 66 -31.59 38.74 75.59
CA ALA A 66 -33.04 38.74 75.85
C ALA A 66 -33.77 37.91 74.79
N GLU A 67 -34.70 37.04 75.20
CA GLU A 67 -35.60 36.24 74.34
C GLU A 67 -36.05 37.03 73.10
N ARG A 68 -35.52 36.66 71.93
CA ARG A 68 -35.79 37.34 70.66
C ARG A 68 -36.93 36.62 69.93
N ASP A 69 -38.15 37.06 70.19
CA ASP A 69 -39.38 36.56 69.56
C ASP A 69 -40.29 37.77 69.21
N PRO A 70 -40.81 37.91 67.97
CA PRO A 70 -40.89 36.91 66.90
C PRO A 70 -39.62 36.70 66.07
N ARG A 71 -39.26 35.43 65.84
CA ARG A 71 -38.29 35.01 64.81
C ARG A 71 -39.02 34.66 63.51
N ARG A 72 -38.76 35.40 62.44
CA ARG A 72 -39.17 34.98 61.09
C ARG A 72 -38.01 34.27 60.42
N HIS A 73 -38.22 33.03 60.00
CA HIS A 73 -37.16 32.21 59.43
C HIS A 73 -36.80 32.69 58.02
N ILE A 74 -35.49 32.68 57.74
CA ILE A 74 -34.98 32.77 56.38
C ILE A 74 -34.71 31.35 55.93
N LEU A 75 -35.36 30.94 54.84
CA LEU A 75 -35.27 29.57 54.34
C LEU A 75 -34.23 29.48 53.21
N LEU A 76 -33.39 28.46 53.26
CA LEU A 76 -32.58 28.00 52.14
C LEU A 76 -33.02 26.58 51.82
N GLU A 77 -33.46 26.35 50.58
CA GLU A 77 -33.93 25.02 50.12
C GLU A 77 -35.03 24.37 50.99
N GLY A 78 -35.80 25.19 51.73
CA GLY A 78 -36.86 24.72 52.63
C GLY A 78 -36.42 24.51 54.08
N GLU A 79 -35.13 24.66 54.39
CA GLU A 79 -34.58 24.55 55.75
C GLU A 79 -34.27 25.94 56.35
N PRO A 80 -34.45 26.12 57.68
CA PRO A 80 -34.19 27.39 58.35
C PRO A 80 -32.69 27.68 58.47
N ALA A 81 -32.15 28.43 57.52
CA ALA A 81 -30.75 28.85 57.48
C ALA A 81 -30.44 30.10 58.32
N GLY A 82 -31.46 30.73 58.88
CA GLY A 82 -31.33 31.88 59.76
C GLY A 82 -32.68 32.45 60.12
N GLY A 83 -32.70 33.65 60.69
CA GLY A 83 -33.95 34.36 60.89
C GLY A 83 -33.77 35.85 61.07
N VAL A 84 -34.84 36.58 60.85
CA VAL A 84 -34.94 37.99 61.19
C VAL A 84 -35.62 38.10 62.55
N VAL A 85 -34.99 38.83 63.47
CA VAL A 85 -35.43 38.98 64.85
C VAL A 85 -35.47 40.45 65.25
N LEU A 86 -36.38 40.77 66.17
CA LEU A 86 -36.47 42.08 66.81
C LEU A 86 -36.10 41.98 68.31
N PRO A 87 -35.61 43.07 68.91
CA PRO A 87 -35.31 43.12 70.34
C PRO A 87 -36.59 43.09 71.20
N ALA A 88 -36.52 42.40 72.34
CA ALA A 88 -37.60 42.37 73.32
C ALA A 88 -37.92 43.80 73.82
N GLY A 89 -39.19 44.22 73.69
CA GLY A 89 -39.65 45.56 74.08
C GLY A 89 -39.83 46.56 72.94
N ALA A 90 -39.54 46.20 71.68
CA ALA A 90 -40.00 46.95 70.52
C ALA A 90 -41.55 46.89 70.46
N GLY A 91 -42.21 48.05 70.45
CA GLY A 91 -43.67 48.16 70.59
C GLY A 91 -44.43 47.38 69.51
N ARG A 92 -45.14 46.33 69.92
CA ARG A 92 -45.86 45.37 69.06
C ARG A 92 -47.03 46.03 68.32
N GLY A 93 -47.05 45.91 66.99
CA GLY A 93 -48.18 46.29 66.15
C GLY A 93 -48.22 45.50 64.84
N GLU A 94 -49.42 45.29 64.29
CA GLU A 94 -49.66 44.48 63.07
C GLU A 94 -48.76 44.90 61.89
N THR A 95 -48.48 46.20 61.76
CA THR A 95 -47.61 46.76 60.71
C THR A 95 -46.15 46.32 60.84
N GLN A 96 -45.64 46.18 62.06
CA GLN A 96 -44.25 45.73 62.28
C GLN A 96 -44.10 44.25 61.98
N ASP A 97 -45.09 43.43 62.35
CA ASP A 97 -45.09 41.99 62.05
C ASP A 97 -45.17 41.74 60.54
N ALA A 98 -46.00 42.52 59.82
CA ALA A 98 -46.08 42.46 58.37
C ALA A 98 -44.76 42.89 57.69
N LEU A 99 -44.10 43.92 58.20
CA LEU A 99 -42.82 44.40 57.68
C LEU A 99 -41.67 43.41 57.97
N LEU A 100 -41.71 42.75 59.13
CA LEU A 100 -40.75 41.70 59.50
C LEU A 100 -40.93 40.46 58.60
N ALA A 101 -42.17 40.07 58.33
CA ALA A 101 -42.49 38.99 57.40
C ALA A 101 -42.00 39.35 55.98
N LEU A 102 -42.32 40.54 55.48
CA LEU A 102 -41.88 40.99 54.16
C LEU A 102 -40.35 41.01 54.03
N LEU A 103 -39.64 41.46 55.06
CA LEU A 103 -38.17 41.46 55.08
C LEU A 103 -37.62 40.02 55.06
N ALA A 104 -38.18 39.13 55.87
CA ALA A 104 -37.78 37.72 55.89
C ALA A 104 -38.06 37.02 54.55
N ASP A 105 -39.21 37.27 53.93
CA ASP A 105 -39.58 36.73 52.61
C ASP A 105 -38.66 37.27 51.51
N THR A 106 -38.32 38.56 51.56
CA THR A 106 -37.39 39.19 50.61
C THR A 106 -35.99 38.60 50.75
N LEU A 107 -35.49 38.48 51.98
CA LEU A 107 -34.18 37.87 52.24
C LEU A 107 -34.16 36.40 51.83
N THR A 108 -35.24 35.65 52.07
CA THR A 108 -35.42 34.27 51.63
C THR A 108 -35.37 34.16 50.09
N ALA A 109 -36.10 35.01 49.38
CA ALA A 109 -36.10 35.02 47.92
C ALA A 109 -34.72 35.40 47.33
N MET A 110 -34.03 36.37 47.94
CA MET A 110 -32.68 36.75 47.52
C MET A 110 -31.67 35.63 47.78
N ALA A 111 -31.74 34.99 48.95
CA ALA A 111 -30.88 33.88 49.29
C ALA A 111 -31.08 32.71 48.31
N HIS A 112 -32.34 32.38 48.00
CA HIS A 112 -32.66 31.36 46.99
C HIS A 112 -32.10 31.70 45.60
N ASN A 113 -32.26 32.95 45.14
CA ASN A 113 -31.77 33.38 43.83
C ASN A 113 -30.24 33.36 43.74
N ASN A 114 -29.54 33.82 44.78
CA ASN A 114 -28.08 33.80 44.82
C ASN A 114 -27.53 32.39 44.87
N LEU A 115 -28.12 31.51 45.69
CA LEU A 115 -27.74 30.10 45.75
C LEU A 115 -27.88 29.44 44.37
N LYS A 116 -29.02 29.66 43.70
CA LYS A 116 -29.26 29.15 42.35
C LYS A 116 -28.21 29.64 41.34
N ARG A 117 -27.85 30.92 41.38
CA ARG A 117 -26.81 31.50 40.51
C ARG A 117 -25.43 30.90 40.77
N MET A 118 -25.05 30.71 42.04
CA MET A 118 -23.78 30.10 42.43
C MET A 118 -23.70 28.65 41.92
N LEU A 119 -24.71 27.82 42.22
CA LEU A 119 -24.76 26.43 41.79
C LEU A 119 -24.73 26.30 40.26
N THR A 120 -25.46 27.15 39.54
CA THR A 120 -25.44 27.15 38.06
C THR A 120 -24.05 27.49 37.51
N THR A 121 -23.35 28.45 38.13
CA THR A 121 -22.01 28.86 37.70
C THR A 121 -20.98 27.77 37.99
N GLU A 122 -21.05 27.16 39.16
CA GLU A 122 -20.15 26.08 39.58
C GLU A 122 -20.34 24.84 38.69
N THR A 123 -21.57 24.37 38.54
CA THR A 123 -21.89 23.23 37.68
C THR A 123 -21.46 23.47 36.22
N HIS A 124 -21.72 24.65 35.67
CA HIS A 124 -21.26 24.99 34.32
C HIS A 124 -19.73 24.97 34.21
N THR A 125 -19.03 25.54 35.19
CA THR A 125 -17.55 25.56 35.20
C THR A 125 -16.98 24.15 35.30
N GLU A 126 -17.56 23.29 36.14
CA GLU A 126 -17.16 21.89 36.27
C GLU A 126 -17.38 21.09 34.99
N VAL A 127 -18.55 21.23 34.36
CA VAL A 127 -18.88 20.54 33.11
C VAL A 127 -17.93 20.98 31.99
N VAL A 128 -17.69 22.29 31.84
CA VAL A 128 -16.77 22.82 30.82
C VAL A 128 -15.35 22.31 31.03
N ASN A 129 -14.85 22.35 32.26
CA ASN A 129 -13.50 21.86 32.57
C ASN A 129 -13.37 20.37 32.28
N ARG A 130 -14.35 19.56 32.69
CA ARG A 130 -14.37 18.12 32.40
C ARG A 130 -14.36 17.85 30.90
N SER A 131 -15.25 18.50 30.14
CA SER A 131 -15.30 18.32 28.69
C SER A 131 -14.02 18.79 27.99
N TYR A 132 -13.38 19.84 28.50
CA TYR A 132 -12.09 20.29 27.97
C TYR A 132 -10.97 19.27 28.23
N GLU A 133 -10.93 18.68 29.42
CA GLU A 133 -9.98 17.62 29.76
C GLU A 133 -10.18 16.37 28.87
N GLU A 134 -11.43 15.92 28.71
CA GLU A 134 -11.79 14.79 27.83
C GLU A 134 -11.41 15.06 26.36
N LEU A 135 -11.65 16.28 25.87
CA LEU A 135 -11.28 16.69 24.52
C LEU A 135 -9.77 16.69 24.34
N MET A 136 -9.02 17.17 25.32
CA MET A 136 -7.56 17.20 25.28
C MET A 136 -6.97 15.78 25.30
N GLU A 137 -7.54 14.87 26.09
CA GLU A 137 -7.14 13.47 26.09
C GLU A 137 -7.42 12.79 24.74
N THR A 138 -8.61 13.01 24.19
CA THR A 138 -9.01 12.49 22.88
C THR A 138 -8.09 13.02 21.78
N ASN A 139 -7.78 14.32 21.80
CA ASN A 139 -6.90 14.94 20.80
C ASN A 139 -5.46 14.40 20.88
N ARG A 140 -4.94 14.16 22.10
CA ARG A 140 -3.64 13.51 22.29
C ARG A 140 -3.64 12.08 21.74
N SER A 141 -4.66 11.30 22.04
CA SER A 141 -4.80 9.93 21.53
C SER A 141 -4.88 9.90 20.00
N LEU A 142 -5.67 10.80 19.41
CA LEU A 142 -5.80 10.94 17.96
C LEU A 142 -4.46 11.30 17.32
N SER A 143 -3.77 12.31 17.83
CA SER A 143 -2.44 12.74 17.34
C SER A 143 -1.42 11.60 17.39
N ALA A 144 -1.40 10.83 18.48
CA ALA A 144 -0.53 9.66 18.61
C ALA A 144 -0.89 8.56 17.60
N SER A 145 -2.19 8.35 17.31
CA SER A 145 -2.62 7.39 16.30
C SER A 145 -2.25 7.82 14.88
N GLU A 146 -2.44 9.10 14.53
CA GLU A 146 -2.05 9.66 13.23
C GLU A 146 -0.56 9.50 12.97
N GLN A 147 0.27 9.76 13.99
CA GLN A 147 1.71 9.60 13.86
C GLN A 147 2.10 8.14 13.62
N ARG A 148 1.50 7.19 14.35
CA ARG A 148 1.68 5.74 14.09
C ARG A 148 1.28 5.36 12.67
N TYR A 149 0.16 5.89 12.17
CA TYR A 149 -0.28 5.63 10.80
C TYR A 149 0.69 6.18 9.75
N ARG A 150 1.24 7.39 9.96
CA ARG A 150 2.24 7.97 9.05
C ARG A 150 3.53 7.14 9.01
N GLU A 151 4.03 6.70 10.16
CA GLU A 151 5.22 5.86 10.26
C GLU A 151 5.02 4.50 9.59
N LEU A 152 3.86 3.87 9.82
CA LEU A 152 3.49 2.62 9.18
C LEU A 152 3.36 2.78 7.66
N ALA A 153 2.70 3.84 7.19
CA ALA A 153 2.54 4.12 5.77
C ALA A 153 3.88 4.28 5.06
N GLY A 154 4.81 5.07 5.63
CA GLY A 154 6.15 5.23 5.07
C GLY A 154 6.96 3.92 5.05
N THR A 155 6.85 3.11 6.09
CA THR A 155 7.50 1.80 6.14
C THR A 155 6.92 0.83 5.10
N LEU A 156 5.60 0.85 4.92
CA LEU A 156 4.91 0.00 3.94
C LEU A 156 5.29 0.39 2.51
N GLU A 157 5.38 1.69 2.22
CA GLU A 157 5.77 2.20 0.91
C GLU A 157 7.18 1.76 0.52
N ILE A 158 8.14 1.84 1.46
CA ILE A 158 9.52 1.34 1.24
C ILE A 158 9.49 -0.16 0.95
N LYS A 159 8.78 -0.97 1.77
CA LYS A 159 8.70 -2.42 1.57
C LYS A 159 8.05 -2.78 0.24
N VAL A 160 6.98 -2.10 -0.15
CA VAL A 160 6.30 -2.36 -1.43
C VAL A 160 7.26 -2.09 -2.60
N ARG A 161 8.00 -0.98 -2.56
CA ARG A 161 9.02 -0.67 -3.57
C ARG A 161 10.10 -1.75 -3.64
N GLU A 162 10.68 -2.13 -2.50
CA GLU A 162 11.72 -3.18 -2.44
C GLU A 162 11.23 -4.51 -3.01
N ARG A 163 10.03 -4.96 -2.62
CA ARG A 163 9.44 -6.21 -3.11
C ARG A 163 9.11 -6.15 -4.60
N THR A 164 8.70 -4.99 -5.10
CA THR A 164 8.45 -4.77 -6.53
C THR A 164 9.75 -4.86 -7.34
N GLU A 165 10.83 -4.25 -6.86
CA GLU A 165 12.15 -4.34 -7.51
C GLU A 165 12.74 -5.76 -7.45
N GLU A 166 12.56 -6.49 -6.35
CA GLU A 166 12.95 -7.89 -6.24
C GLU A 166 12.18 -8.76 -7.23
N LEU A 167 10.86 -8.57 -7.33
CA LEU A 167 10.00 -9.29 -8.27
C LEU A 167 10.40 -9.01 -9.72
N SER A 168 10.61 -7.75 -10.07
CA SER A 168 11.07 -7.36 -11.42
C SER A 168 12.40 -8.01 -11.77
N ARG A 169 13.37 -8.04 -10.83
CA ARG A 169 14.66 -8.71 -11.03
C ARG A 169 14.51 -10.23 -11.17
N ALA A 170 13.61 -10.85 -10.41
CA ALA A 170 13.34 -12.27 -10.51
C ALA A 170 12.68 -12.63 -11.86
N MET A 171 11.70 -11.85 -12.32
CA MET A 171 11.06 -12.02 -13.62
C MET A 171 12.07 -11.88 -14.76
N ALA A 172 12.93 -10.86 -14.74
CA ALA A 172 13.98 -10.69 -15.75
C ALA A 172 14.93 -11.91 -15.81
N ARG A 173 15.29 -12.48 -14.65
CA ARG A 173 16.09 -13.72 -14.60
C ARG A 173 15.34 -14.93 -15.15
N LEU A 174 14.05 -15.08 -14.87
CA LEU A 174 13.24 -16.17 -15.41
C LEU A 174 13.13 -16.08 -16.93
N VAL A 175 12.85 -14.90 -17.48
CA VAL A 175 12.82 -14.67 -18.93
C VAL A 175 14.17 -15.04 -19.54
N GLN A 176 15.30 -14.61 -18.95
CA GLN A 176 16.62 -14.98 -19.45
C GLN A 176 16.89 -16.49 -19.40
N GLN A 177 16.44 -17.18 -18.35
CA GLN A 177 16.56 -18.64 -18.25
C GLN A 177 15.71 -19.36 -19.31
N GLU A 178 14.50 -18.88 -19.56
CA GLU A 178 13.61 -19.40 -20.59
C GLU A 178 14.21 -19.20 -22.00
N LYS A 179 14.81 -18.03 -22.27
CA LYS A 179 15.57 -17.78 -23.51
C LYS A 179 16.70 -18.79 -23.68
N LEU A 180 17.53 -18.99 -22.65
CA LEU A 180 18.65 -19.94 -22.71
C LEU A 180 18.17 -21.38 -22.91
N ALA A 181 17.06 -21.77 -22.28
CA ALA A 181 16.46 -23.08 -22.48
C ALA A 181 15.94 -23.26 -23.92
N SER A 182 15.24 -22.25 -24.47
CA SER A 182 14.77 -22.25 -25.86
C SER A 182 15.93 -22.32 -26.86
N VAL A 183 16.99 -21.55 -26.64
CA VAL A 183 18.23 -21.61 -27.43
C VAL A 183 18.86 -23.00 -27.35
N GLY A 184 18.90 -23.63 -26.17
CA GLY A 184 19.40 -24.99 -26.01
C GLY A 184 18.59 -26.03 -26.78
N GLN A 185 17.26 -25.94 -26.76
CA GLN A 185 16.37 -26.83 -27.49
C GLN A 185 16.50 -26.65 -29.02
N LEU A 186 16.55 -25.40 -29.49
CA LEU A 186 16.81 -25.09 -30.90
C LEU A 186 18.20 -25.59 -31.34
N ALA A 187 19.24 -25.39 -30.52
CA ALA A 187 20.58 -25.88 -30.81
C ALA A 187 20.62 -27.40 -30.93
N ALA A 188 19.90 -28.14 -30.07
CA ALA A 188 19.79 -29.59 -30.15
C ALA A 188 19.03 -30.05 -31.40
N GLY A 189 17.93 -29.38 -31.76
CA GLY A 189 17.17 -29.65 -32.98
C GLY A 189 18.00 -29.40 -34.24
N VAL A 190 18.65 -28.24 -34.32
CA VAL A 190 19.53 -27.86 -35.43
C VAL A 190 20.72 -28.82 -35.54
N ALA A 191 21.32 -29.24 -34.43
CA ALA A 191 22.39 -30.25 -34.46
C ALA A 191 21.89 -31.56 -35.09
N HIS A 192 20.69 -32.02 -34.73
CA HIS A 192 20.10 -33.20 -35.33
C HIS A 192 19.83 -33.03 -36.83
N GLU A 193 19.33 -31.86 -37.24
CA GLU A 193 19.03 -31.56 -38.64
C GLU A 193 20.24 -31.34 -39.52
N ILE A 194 21.37 -30.89 -38.95
CA ILE A 194 22.67 -30.83 -39.63
C ILE A 194 23.27 -32.23 -39.77
N ASN A 195 23.17 -33.05 -38.72
CA ASN A 195 23.73 -34.39 -38.72
C ASN A 195 23.09 -35.30 -39.77
N ASN A 196 21.78 -35.14 -40.03
CA ASN A 196 21.07 -35.93 -41.04
C ASN A 196 21.67 -35.83 -42.45
N PRO A 197 21.72 -34.67 -43.13
CA PRO A 197 22.33 -34.52 -44.44
C PRO A 197 23.83 -34.87 -44.45
N LEU A 198 24.57 -34.59 -43.37
CA LEU A 198 25.98 -34.99 -43.25
C LEU A 198 26.16 -36.50 -43.29
N ALA A 199 25.25 -37.27 -42.68
CA ALA A 199 25.30 -38.73 -42.72
C ALA A 199 25.14 -39.27 -44.16
N PHE A 200 24.17 -38.74 -44.91
CA PHE A 200 23.97 -39.12 -46.31
C PHE A 200 25.14 -38.68 -47.21
N VAL A 201 25.64 -37.46 -47.05
CA VAL A 201 26.84 -36.94 -47.74
C VAL A 201 28.03 -37.86 -47.50
N THR A 202 28.28 -38.23 -46.24
CA THR A 202 29.41 -39.10 -45.88
C THR A 202 29.26 -40.49 -46.50
N SER A 203 28.05 -41.07 -46.43
CA SER A 203 27.77 -42.39 -47.02
C SER A 203 27.94 -42.38 -48.55
N ASN A 204 27.43 -41.35 -49.22
CA ASN A 204 27.54 -41.20 -50.66
C ASN A 204 29.00 -41.02 -51.10
N LEU A 205 29.77 -40.20 -50.39
CA LEU A 205 31.21 -40.03 -50.67
C LEU A 205 32.01 -41.31 -50.46
N GLN A 206 31.68 -42.11 -49.44
CA GLN A 206 32.30 -43.43 -49.23
C GLN A 206 32.02 -44.39 -50.39
N THR A 207 30.79 -44.38 -50.92
CA THR A 207 30.42 -45.19 -52.10
C THR A 207 31.10 -44.69 -53.36
N LEU A 208 31.10 -43.37 -53.61
CA LEU A 208 31.81 -42.75 -54.71
C LEU A 208 33.31 -43.06 -54.67
N LYS A 209 33.93 -43.10 -53.49
CA LYS A 209 35.33 -43.53 -53.35
C LYS A 209 35.53 -44.95 -53.90
N LYS A 210 34.67 -45.90 -53.54
CA LYS A 210 34.73 -47.28 -54.05
C LYS A 210 34.54 -47.32 -55.57
N TYR A 211 33.70 -46.46 -56.11
CA TYR A 211 33.48 -46.35 -57.56
C TYR A 211 34.71 -45.80 -58.28
N THR A 212 35.31 -44.75 -57.75
CA THR A 212 36.57 -44.19 -58.24
C THR A 212 37.69 -45.25 -58.22
N ASP A 213 37.82 -46.03 -57.15
CA ASP A 213 38.82 -47.11 -57.08
C ASP A 213 38.64 -48.14 -58.21
N ARG A 214 37.38 -48.49 -58.56
CA ARG A 214 37.07 -49.40 -59.69
C ARG A 214 37.31 -48.77 -61.06
N PHE A 215 37.00 -47.48 -61.22
CA PHE A 215 37.30 -46.75 -62.46
C PHE A 215 38.81 -46.65 -62.69
N LEU A 216 39.59 -46.38 -61.64
CA LEU A 216 41.05 -46.35 -61.73
C LEU A 216 41.63 -47.72 -62.08
N ASP A 217 41.09 -48.82 -61.54
CA ASP A 217 41.54 -50.19 -61.89
C ASP A 217 41.33 -50.51 -63.38
N ILE A 218 40.16 -50.18 -63.96
CA ILE A 218 39.93 -50.44 -65.38
C ILE A 218 40.79 -49.52 -66.28
N ILE A 219 40.99 -48.25 -65.91
CA ILE A 219 41.85 -47.31 -66.65
C ILE A 219 43.29 -47.82 -66.66
N ALA A 220 43.81 -48.26 -65.50
CA ALA A 220 45.16 -48.83 -65.39
C ALA A 220 45.32 -50.12 -66.20
N ARG A 221 44.26 -50.91 -66.36
CA ARG A 221 44.26 -52.09 -67.24
C ARG A 221 44.25 -51.72 -68.71
N TYR A 222 43.45 -50.74 -69.12
CA TYR A 222 43.50 -50.22 -70.49
C TYR A 222 44.90 -49.72 -70.84
N GLN A 223 45.50 -48.89 -69.98
CA GLN A 223 46.85 -48.35 -70.19
C GLN A 223 47.88 -49.45 -70.43
N ARG A 224 47.89 -50.51 -69.59
CA ARG A 224 48.80 -51.66 -69.76
C ARG A 224 48.63 -52.39 -71.10
N VAL A 225 47.40 -52.55 -71.59
CA VAL A 225 47.14 -53.20 -72.88
C VAL A 225 47.62 -52.32 -74.04
N PHE A 226 47.40 -51.01 -73.98
CA PHE A 226 47.85 -50.08 -75.03
C PHE A 226 49.36 -49.88 -75.06
N GLU A 227 50.05 -49.91 -73.91
CA GLU A 227 51.52 -49.87 -73.83
C GLU A 227 52.18 -51.13 -74.42
N GLY A 228 51.46 -52.25 -74.44
CA GLY A 228 51.92 -53.53 -75.00
C GLY A 228 52.00 -53.63 -76.52
N GLY A 229 51.72 -52.54 -77.26
CA GLY A 229 51.92 -52.48 -78.72
C GLY A 229 50.73 -52.93 -79.58
N GLY A 230 49.54 -53.10 -79.00
CA GLY A 230 48.31 -53.36 -79.75
C GLY A 230 47.26 -54.11 -78.94
N VAL A 231 46.03 -54.19 -79.47
CA VAL A 231 44.91 -54.85 -78.80
C VAL A 231 44.65 -56.22 -79.46
N ALA A 232 45.15 -57.30 -78.87
CA ALA A 232 44.84 -58.65 -79.33
C ALA A 232 43.37 -58.99 -79.02
N GLN A 233 42.81 -60.00 -79.71
CA GLN A 233 41.43 -60.43 -79.47
C GLN A 233 41.22 -60.90 -78.01
N GLN A 234 42.25 -61.54 -77.44
CA GLN A 234 42.25 -62.03 -76.07
C GLN A 234 42.23 -60.89 -75.04
N ASP A 235 42.95 -59.80 -75.29
CA ASP A 235 42.93 -58.61 -74.43
C ASP A 235 41.54 -57.94 -74.42
N ARG A 236 40.84 -57.92 -75.57
CA ARG A 236 39.47 -57.38 -75.64
C ARG A 236 38.50 -58.20 -74.81
N ASP A 237 38.61 -59.53 -74.87
CA ASP A 237 37.74 -60.42 -74.12
C ASP A 237 38.00 -60.33 -72.61
N ASP A 238 39.26 -60.22 -72.19
CA ASP A 238 39.63 -60.05 -70.78
C ASP A 238 39.20 -58.67 -70.24
N LEU A 239 39.37 -57.60 -71.01
CA LEU A 239 38.87 -56.27 -70.67
C LEU A 239 37.34 -56.24 -70.56
N ARG A 240 36.63 -56.92 -71.47
CA ARG A 240 35.17 -57.03 -71.42
C ARG A 240 34.69 -57.76 -70.17
N LYS A 241 35.26 -58.93 -69.87
CA LYS A 241 34.93 -59.70 -68.65
C LYS A 241 35.23 -58.90 -67.38
N HIS A 242 36.33 -58.15 -67.37
CA HIS A 242 36.69 -57.32 -66.22
C HIS A 242 35.77 -56.10 -66.05
N ARG A 243 35.36 -55.47 -67.15
CA ARG A 243 34.32 -54.41 -67.13
C ARG A 243 33.00 -54.93 -66.54
N GLU A 244 32.56 -56.11 -66.94
CA GLU A 244 31.35 -56.75 -66.43
C GLU A 244 31.47 -57.12 -64.95
N SER A 245 32.61 -57.67 -64.52
CA SER A 245 32.84 -58.04 -63.11
C SER A 245 32.82 -56.84 -62.18
N LEU A 246 33.34 -55.68 -62.64
CA LEU A 246 33.28 -54.41 -61.92
C LEU A 246 31.90 -53.74 -61.97
N ARG A 247 31.01 -54.19 -62.87
CA ARG A 247 29.69 -53.61 -63.14
C ARG A 247 29.74 -52.11 -63.50
N LEU A 248 30.67 -51.73 -64.38
CA LEU A 248 30.95 -50.33 -64.68
C LEU A 248 29.74 -49.55 -65.20
N ASP A 249 28.84 -50.18 -65.95
CA ASP A 249 27.62 -49.52 -66.47
C ASP A 249 26.67 -49.11 -65.35
N ALA A 250 26.47 -49.99 -64.36
CA ALA A 250 25.64 -49.70 -63.18
C ALA A 250 26.27 -48.60 -62.30
N ILE A 251 27.58 -48.65 -62.11
CA ILE A 251 28.32 -47.62 -61.35
C ILE A 251 28.24 -46.26 -62.03
N SER A 252 28.38 -46.22 -63.36
CA SER A 252 28.34 -44.97 -64.13
C SER A 252 26.97 -44.32 -64.05
N ALA A 253 25.90 -45.12 -64.04
CA ALA A 253 24.54 -44.63 -63.84
C ALA A 253 24.30 -44.09 -62.42
N ASP A 254 24.77 -44.81 -61.39
CA ASP A 254 24.54 -44.43 -59.98
C ASP A 254 25.42 -43.27 -59.49
N ALA A 255 26.64 -43.12 -60.04
CA ALA A 255 27.57 -42.09 -59.62
C ALA A 255 27.01 -40.66 -59.78
N GLY A 256 26.23 -40.42 -60.84
CA GLY A 256 25.58 -39.12 -61.06
C GLY A 256 24.54 -38.80 -59.98
N ASP A 257 23.77 -39.79 -59.57
CA ASP A 257 22.75 -39.64 -58.52
C ASP A 257 23.37 -39.40 -57.16
N LEU A 258 24.42 -40.16 -56.81
CA LEU A 258 25.16 -39.96 -55.57
C LEU A 258 25.79 -38.56 -55.48
N LEU A 259 26.39 -38.07 -56.57
CA LEU A 259 26.97 -36.72 -56.62
C LEU A 259 25.91 -35.63 -56.44
N ARG A 260 24.79 -35.75 -57.15
CA ARG A 260 23.66 -34.82 -57.03
C ARG A 260 23.11 -34.78 -55.59
N GLN A 261 22.83 -35.93 -55.00
CA GLN A 261 22.36 -36.02 -53.61
C GLN A 261 23.37 -35.45 -52.61
N THR A 262 24.66 -35.64 -52.87
CA THR A 262 25.74 -35.08 -52.02
C THR A 262 25.73 -33.55 -52.07
N LEU A 263 25.58 -32.96 -53.26
CA LEU A 263 25.49 -31.50 -53.44
C LEU A 263 24.22 -30.92 -52.80
N GLU A 264 23.09 -31.59 -52.93
CA GLU A 264 21.84 -31.21 -52.25
C GLU A 264 21.99 -31.25 -50.72
N GLY A 265 22.65 -32.28 -50.20
CA GLY A 265 22.92 -32.42 -48.77
C GLY A 265 23.81 -31.29 -48.22
N THR A 266 24.89 -30.93 -48.92
CA THR A 266 25.76 -29.82 -48.51
C THR A 266 25.07 -28.47 -48.63
N GLU A 267 24.25 -28.26 -49.65
CA GLU A 267 23.43 -27.04 -49.78
C GLU A 267 22.45 -26.90 -48.61
N ARG A 268 21.81 -28.00 -48.21
CA ARG A 268 20.92 -28.02 -47.06
C ARG A 268 21.64 -27.65 -45.76
N VAL A 269 22.84 -28.20 -45.52
CA VAL A 269 23.68 -27.82 -44.36
C VAL A 269 24.00 -26.33 -44.39
N ARG A 270 24.37 -25.79 -45.55
CA ARG A 270 24.66 -24.35 -45.71
C ARG A 270 23.47 -23.49 -45.31
N LYS A 271 22.27 -23.86 -45.76
CA LYS A 271 21.03 -23.14 -45.44
C LYS A 271 20.75 -23.15 -43.93
N ILE A 272 20.82 -24.33 -43.29
CA ILE A 272 20.60 -24.47 -41.83
C ILE A 272 21.57 -23.60 -41.04
N VAL A 273 22.86 -23.58 -41.41
CA VAL A 273 23.88 -22.76 -40.72
C VAL A 273 23.64 -21.26 -40.94
N ALA A 274 23.20 -20.85 -42.13
CA ALA A 274 22.87 -19.46 -42.43
C ALA A 274 21.67 -18.99 -41.61
N ASP A 275 20.63 -19.83 -41.50
CA ASP A 275 19.45 -19.55 -40.70
C ASP A 275 19.82 -19.41 -39.21
N LEU A 276 20.63 -20.32 -38.66
CA LEU A 276 21.11 -20.25 -37.27
C LEU A 276 21.91 -18.96 -36.97
N LYS A 277 22.76 -18.51 -37.89
CA LYS A 277 23.56 -17.27 -37.74
C LYS A 277 22.68 -16.01 -37.70
N GLY A 278 21.49 -16.07 -38.29
CA GLY A 278 20.48 -15.01 -38.19
C GLY A 278 19.90 -14.89 -36.78
N PHE A 279 19.76 -15.99 -36.06
CA PHE A 279 19.23 -16.03 -34.69
C PHE A 279 20.28 -15.79 -33.61
N SER A 280 21.57 -15.97 -33.92
CA SER A 280 22.66 -15.74 -32.97
C SER A 280 23.00 -14.26 -32.75
N HIS A 281 22.38 -13.33 -33.49
CA HIS A 281 22.49 -11.89 -33.22
C HIS A 281 21.53 -11.47 -32.08
N VAL A 282 21.68 -12.12 -30.92
CA VAL A 282 20.89 -11.86 -29.71
C VAL A 282 21.42 -10.64 -28.93
N ASP A 283 22.55 -10.07 -29.35
CA ASP A 283 23.25 -9.00 -28.62
C ASP A 283 23.04 -7.58 -29.18
N GLU A 284 22.21 -7.37 -30.20
CA GLU A 284 21.78 -6.01 -30.57
C GLU A 284 20.64 -5.55 -29.65
N ASP A 285 21.01 -5.25 -28.40
CA ASP A 285 20.17 -4.53 -27.45
C ASP A 285 19.97 -3.07 -27.93
N GLY A 286 18.97 -2.85 -28.78
CA GLY A 286 18.62 -1.54 -29.29
C GLY A 286 17.31 -1.52 -30.06
N GLU A 287 16.62 -0.38 -30.04
CA GLU A 287 15.60 -0.12 -31.08
C GLU A 287 16.32 0.00 -32.42
N ALA A 288 16.00 -0.92 -33.33
CA ALA A 288 16.51 -0.95 -34.68
C ALA A 288 15.36 -0.76 -35.67
N PRO A 289 15.59 -0.07 -36.80
CA PRO A 289 14.64 -0.06 -37.90
C PRO A 289 14.48 -1.48 -38.45
N ALA A 290 13.29 -2.06 -38.29
CA ALA A 290 12.96 -3.42 -38.70
C ALA A 290 11.84 -3.48 -39.72
N ASP A 291 11.96 -4.41 -40.67
CA ASP A 291 10.92 -4.76 -41.63
C ASP A 291 10.17 -5.99 -41.11
N LEU A 292 8.91 -5.81 -40.72
CA LEU A 292 8.08 -6.87 -40.15
C LEU A 292 7.87 -8.03 -41.13
N ASN A 293 7.73 -7.77 -42.43
CA ASN A 293 7.53 -8.83 -43.41
C ASN A 293 8.78 -9.71 -43.48
N ARG A 294 9.96 -9.09 -43.43
CA ARG A 294 11.24 -9.80 -43.42
C ARG A 294 11.44 -10.63 -42.16
N GLU A 295 11.01 -10.13 -41.00
CA GLU A 295 11.09 -10.88 -39.74
C GLU A 295 10.12 -12.06 -39.70
N ILE A 296 8.90 -11.89 -40.22
CA ILE A 296 7.95 -13.01 -40.36
C ILE A 296 8.52 -14.10 -41.29
N ASP A 297 9.11 -13.72 -42.42
CA ASP A 297 9.73 -14.69 -43.33
C ASP A 297 10.92 -15.43 -42.68
N ARG A 298 11.72 -14.74 -41.86
CA ARG A 298 12.79 -15.37 -41.07
C ARG A 298 12.24 -16.40 -40.10
N THR A 299 11.22 -16.05 -39.31
CA THR A 299 10.56 -16.98 -38.37
C THR A 299 10.00 -18.20 -39.09
N LEU A 300 9.28 -17.99 -40.19
CA LEU A 300 8.70 -19.08 -40.98
C LEU A 300 9.78 -20.02 -41.55
N SER A 301 10.96 -19.49 -41.91
CA SER A 301 12.07 -20.32 -42.43
C SER A 301 12.61 -21.31 -41.39
N VAL A 302 12.61 -20.94 -40.11
CA VAL A 302 13.05 -21.82 -39.02
C VAL A 302 11.96 -22.78 -38.59
N MET A 303 10.71 -22.32 -38.56
CA MET A 303 9.57 -23.17 -38.23
C MET A 303 9.22 -24.19 -39.33
N THR A 304 9.92 -24.18 -40.47
CA THR A 304 9.64 -25.08 -41.61
C THR A 304 9.54 -26.56 -41.20
N HIS A 305 10.26 -26.96 -40.15
CA HIS A 305 10.32 -28.33 -39.67
C HIS A 305 9.19 -28.70 -38.69
N GLU A 306 8.52 -27.71 -38.11
CA GLU A 306 7.34 -27.90 -37.25
C GLU A 306 6.03 -27.92 -38.04
N ILE A 307 6.07 -27.51 -39.31
CA ILE A 307 4.88 -27.47 -40.18
C ILE A 307 4.56 -28.89 -40.68
N PRO A 308 3.33 -29.39 -40.44
CA PRO A 308 2.94 -30.74 -40.86
C PRO A 308 3.04 -30.93 -42.37
N ALA A 309 3.43 -32.15 -42.77
CA ALA A 309 3.43 -32.53 -44.19
C ALA A 309 2.02 -32.38 -44.80
N GLY A 310 1.90 -31.52 -45.82
CA GLY A 310 0.64 -31.23 -46.50
C GLY A 310 -0.03 -29.90 -46.11
N ALA A 311 0.50 -29.17 -45.13
CA ALA A 311 0.06 -27.81 -44.83
C ALA A 311 0.71 -26.80 -45.79
N ALA A 312 -0.07 -25.83 -46.29
CA ALA A 312 0.40 -24.75 -47.14
C ALA A 312 0.40 -23.43 -46.37
N ILE A 313 1.52 -22.70 -46.40
CA ILE A 313 1.58 -21.31 -45.92
C ILE A 313 1.24 -20.38 -47.08
N VAL A 314 0.15 -19.64 -46.94
CA VAL A 314 -0.21 -18.55 -47.86
C VAL A 314 0.31 -17.24 -47.27
N ARG A 315 1.11 -16.48 -48.03
CA ARG A 315 1.69 -15.19 -47.61
C ARG A 315 0.97 -14.05 -48.33
N GLU A 316 0.14 -13.32 -47.61
CA GLU A 316 -0.57 -12.13 -48.11
C GLU A 316 -0.04 -10.88 -47.40
N PHE A 317 1.20 -10.53 -47.69
CA PHE A 317 1.85 -9.36 -47.07
C PHE A 317 1.57 -8.09 -47.86
N THR A 318 1.12 -7.05 -47.17
CA THR A 318 1.17 -5.69 -47.69
C THR A 318 2.54 -5.07 -47.40
N PRO A 319 3.09 -4.21 -48.28
CA PRO A 319 4.32 -3.49 -47.98
C PRO A 319 4.12 -2.58 -46.76
N LEU A 320 4.82 -2.90 -45.68
CA LEU A 320 4.77 -2.16 -44.42
C LEU A 320 5.98 -1.22 -44.33
N PRO A 321 5.82 -0.04 -43.69
CA PRO A 321 6.96 0.82 -43.41
C PRO A 321 7.92 0.15 -42.41
N VAL A 322 9.19 0.49 -42.51
CA VAL A 322 10.20 0.09 -41.53
C VAL A 322 9.90 0.80 -40.22
N ILE A 323 9.74 0.03 -39.13
CA ILE A 323 9.40 0.57 -37.81
C ILE A 323 10.58 0.42 -36.84
N PRO A 324 10.82 1.39 -35.94
CA PRO A 324 11.76 1.20 -34.85
C PRO A 324 11.16 0.19 -33.87
N CYS A 325 11.76 -0.99 -33.76
CA CYS A 325 11.39 -2.00 -32.79
C CYS A 325 12.62 -2.79 -32.34
N ARG A 326 12.43 -3.78 -31.47
CA ARG A 326 13.51 -4.66 -31.01
C ARG A 326 13.34 -6.04 -31.66
N PRO A 327 13.87 -6.27 -32.86
CA PRO A 327 13.63 -7.51 -33.61
C PRO A 327 14.24 -8.76 -32.94
N GLY A 328 15.28 -8.59 -32.11
CA GLY A 328 15.93 -9.67 -31.35
C GLY A 328 15.39 -9.89 -29.93
N ALA A 329 14.44 -9.08 -29.45
CA ALA A 329 13.92 -9.17 -28.09
C ALA A 329 12.69 -10.11 -28.03
N PHE A 330 12.94 -11.42 -28.00
CA PHE A 330 12.10 -12.34 -27.23
C PHE A 330 12.77 -12.52 -25.88
#